data_AF-A0A2G9HBC1-F1
#
_entry.id   AF-A0A2G9HBC1-F1
#
_cell.length_a   1.000
_cell.length_b   1.000
_cell.length_c   1.000
_cell.angle_alpha   90.00
_cell.angle_beta   90.00
_cell.angle_gamma   90.00
#
_symmetry.space_group_name_H-M   'P 1'
#
loop_
_entity.id
_entity.type
_entity.pdbx_description
1 polymer ?
#
loop_
_entity_poly.entity_id
_entity_poly.type
_entity_poly.pdbx_seq_one_letter_code
_entity_poly.pdbx_strand_id
1 'polypeptide(L)'
;MGTRIIMVAQDCSADYTTVQEAIDAVPLSNTCRTVIRIAPGFYRQPVYVPKTKNLITLAGIRPEDTVLTWNNTATKIDHHQGARVIGTGTFGSGSTIVEGEDFIAENITFENSAPETQYTYLGRPWGPFGRVVLAYTYMDACIKQDGWNNWGKPENERTACFYEYRCFGPGSCPSKRVEWARELIEEEAEQFLAHGFVDPDPQRPWLAQVMAARIPYSAM
;
A
#
# COMPACT_ATOMS: atom_id res chain seq x y z
N MET A 1 21.20 -10.18 0.12
CA MET A 1 20.08 -10.91 0.74
C MET A 1 19.00 -11.05 -0.31
N GLY A 2 18.42 -12.23 -0.48
CA GLY A 2 17.40 -12.44 -1.53
C GLY A 2 16.13 -11.64 -1.22
N THR A 3 15.40 -11.24 -2.27
CA THR A 3 14.06 -10.66 -2.18
C THR A 3 13.05 -11.78 -2.43
N ARG A 4 12.01 -11.90 -1.60
CA ARG A 4 10.90 -12.84 -1.84
C ARG A 4 9.84 -12.16 -2.69
N ILE A 5 9.33 -12.85 -3.71
CA ILE A 5 8.27 -12.34 -4.58
C ILE A 5 7.04 -13.24 -4.42
N ILE A 6 5.87 -12.63 -4.22
CA ILE A 6 4.57 -13.28 -4.15
C ILE A 6 3.67 -12.61 -5.19
N MET A 7 2.92 -13.38 -5.99
CA MET A 7 2.01 -12.86 -7.00
C MET A 7 0.54 -12.98 -6.56
N VAL A 8 -0.25 -11.94 -6.86
CA VAL A 8 -1.68 -11.88 -6.56
C VAL A 8 -2.47 -11.53 -7.82
N ALA A 9 -3.44 -12.36 -8.18
CA ALA A 9 -4.34 -12.14 -9.31
C ALA A 9 -5.72 -12.75 -9.05
N GLN A 10 -6.79 -11.98 -9.28
CA GLN A 10 -8.17 -12.40 -8.97
C GLN A 10 -8.68 -13.54 -9.86
N ASP A 11 -8.02 -13.80 -10.99
CA ASP A 11 -8.35 -14.85 -11.97
C ASP A 11 -7.72 -16.22 -11.64
N CYS A 12 -7.14 -16.36 -10.45
CA CYS A 12 -6.43 -17.56 -10.00
C CYS A 12 -5.18 -17.92 -10.83
N SER A 13 -4.65 -16.99 -11.63
CA SER A 13 -3.41 -17.21 -12.42
C SER A 13 -2.12 -17.07 -11.59
N ALA A 14 -2.22 -16.58 -10.35
CA ALA A 14 -1.10 -16.26 -9.47
C ALA A 14 -1.08 -17.13 -8.20
N ASP A 15 -0.14 -16.86 -7.28
CA ASP A 15 0.01 -17.63 -6.03
C ASP A 15 -1.20 -17.48 -5.10
N TYR A 16 -1.81 -16.28 -5.09
CA TYR A 16 -2.99 -15.95 -4.29
C TYR A 16 -4.03 -15.17 -5.09
N THR A 17 -5.29 -15.26 -4.67
CA THR A 17 -6.40 -14.52 -5.30
C THR A 17 -6.69 -13.19 -4.63
N THR A 18 -6.25 -13.06 -3.37
CA THR A 18 -6.46 -11.88 -2.55
C THR A 18 -5.15 -11.33 -1.99
N VAL A 19 -5.16 -10.02 -1.69
CA VAL A 19 -4.00 -9.34 -1.09
C VAL A 19 -3.80 -9.78 0.36
N GLN A 20 -4.89 -9.99 1.11
CA GLN A 20 -4.80 -10.46 2.48
C GLN A 20 -4.19 -11.86 2.58
N GLU A 21 -4.55 -12.81 1.70
CA GLU A 21 -3.92 -14.15 1.68
C GLU A 21 -2.42 -14.08 1.44
N ALA A 22 -1.98 -13.21 0.51
CA ALA A 22 -0.56 -13.01 0.25
C ALA A 22 0.19 -12.42 1.45
N ILE A 23 -0.41 -11.46 2.15
CA ILE A 23 0.14 -10.93 3.41
C ILE A 23 0.16 -12.02 4.48
N ASP A 24 -0.88 -12.84 4.58
CA ASP A 24 -1.02 -13.93 5.53
C ASP A 24 0.06 -15.00 5.34
N ALA A 25 0.50 -15.21 4.11
CA ALA A 25 1.59 -16.12 3.75
C ALA A 25 3.00 -15.60 4.10
N VAL A 26 3.18 -14.30 4.35
CA VAL A 26 4.48 -13.77 4.78
C VAL A 26 4.84 -14.33 6.16
N PRO A 27 6.07 -14.83 6.39
CA PRO A 27 6.45 -15.41 7.68
C PRO A 27 6.35 -14.41 8.82
N LEU A 28 6.05 -14.92 10.02
CA LEU A 28 6.18 -14.13 11.24
C LEU A 28 7.65 -13.73 11.46
N SER A 29 7.86 -12.53 11.99
CA SER A 29 9.18 -11.92 12.19
C SER A 29 10.00 -11.87 10.91
N ASN A 30 9.36 -11.49 9.80
CA ASN A 30 9.99 -11.42 8.49
C ASN A 30 11.22 -10.50 8.51
N THR A 31 12.38 -11.05 8.13
CA THR A 31 13.68 -10.35 8.08
C THR A 31 14.14 -10.06 6.65
N CYS A 32 13.32 -10.41 5.64
CA CYS A 32 13.66 -10.34 4.23
C CYS A 32 12.55 -9.59 3.48
N ARG A 33 12.93 -8.61 2.63
CA ARG A 33 11.98 -7.87 1.81
C ARG A 33 11.09 -8.83 1.01
N THR A 34 9.78 -8.79 1.26
CA THR A 34 8.78 -9.55 0.52
C THR A 34 7.97 -8.60 -0.34
N VAL A 35 8.11 -8.72 -1.66
CA VAL A 35 7.39 -7.93 -2.66
C VAL A 35 6.16 -8.72 -3.11
N ILE A 36 4.99 -8.20 -2.81
CA ILE A 36 3.69 -8.73 -3.23
C ILE A 36 3.28 -7.97 -4.49
N ARG A 37 3.40 -8.63 -5.65
CA ARG A 37 3.00 -8.10 -6.95
C ARG A 37 1.52 -8.35 -7.18
N ILE A 38 0.78 -7.29 -7.38
CA ILE A 38 -0.68 -7.30 -7.48
C ILE A 38 -1.06 -6.95 -8.91
N ALA A 39 -1.73 -7.88 -9.58
CA ALA A 39 -2.24 -7.70 -10.93
C ALA A 39 -3.29 -6.57 -11.00
N PRO A 40 -3.59 -6.05 -12.20
CA PRO A 40 -4.74 -5.18 -12.43
C PRO A 40 -6.03 -5.79 -11.88
N GLY A 41 -6.78 -5.04 -11.08
CA GLY A 41 -8.01 -5.48 -10.46
C GLY A 41 -8.54 -4.53 -9.39
N PHE A 42 -9.83 -4.71 -9.06
CA PHE A 42 -10.47 -4.06 -7.93
C PHE A 42 -10.56 -5.06 -6.77
N TYR A 43 -9.65 -4.90 -5.81
CA TYR A 43 -9.56 -5.77 -4.64
C TYR A 43 -10.42 -5.20 -3.52
N ARG A 44 -11.67 -5.68 -3.44
CA ARG A 44 -12.67 -5.24 -2.48
C ARG A 44 -12.55 -6.02 -1.17
N GLN A 45 -11.62 -5.64 -0.32
CA GLN A 45 -11.40 -6.25 0.99
C GLN A 45 -10.67 -5.33 1.96
N PRO A 46 -10.85 -5.51 3.28
CA PRO A 46 -10.01 -4.86 4.27
C PRO A 46 -8.64 -5.54 4.30
N VAL A 47 -7.58 -4.75 4.20
CA VAL A 47 -6.19 -5.22 4.22
C VAL A 47 -5.54 -4.89 5.56
N TYR A 48 -4.89 -5.87 6.18
CA TYR A 48 -4.17 -5.70 7.44
C TYR A 48 -2.76 -6.29 7.37
N VAL A 49 -1.76 -5.44 7.56
CA VAL A 49 -0.35 -5.81 7.69
C VAL A 49 0.05 -5.77 9.17
N PRO A 50 0.23 -6.91 9.85
CA PRO A 50 0.53 -6.94 11.27
C PRO A 50 1.96 -6.48 11.58
N LYS A 51 2.17 -5.96 12.79
CA LYS A 51 3.50 -5.58 13.34
C LYS A 51 4.58 -6.67 13.33
N THR A 52 4.17 -7.93 13.16
CA THR A 52 5.08 -9.07 13.09
C THR A 52 5.55 -9.37 11.67
N LYS A 53 5.04 -8.66 10.66
CA LYS A 53 5.33 -8.89 9.24
C LYS A 53 5.91 -7.63 8.60
N ASN A 54 7.13 -7.32 9.02
CA ASN A 54 7.88 -6.17 8.51
C ASN A 54 8.40 -6.41 7.09
N LEU A 55 8.92 -5.36 6.44
CA LEU A 55 9.59 -5.42 5.13
C LEU A 55 8.67 -5.92 4.01
N ILE A 56 7.38 -5.56 4.05
CA ILE A 56 6.43 -5.86 2.96
C ILE A 56 6.40 -4.70 1.97
N THR A 57 6.45 -5.03 0.68
CA THR A 57 6.15 -4.11 -0.41
C THR A 57 4.90 -4.57 -1.13
N LEU A 58 3.89 -3.72 -1.29
CA LEU A 58 2.79 -3.94 -2.23
C LEU A 58 3.10 -3.22 -3.53
N ALA A 59 3.16 -3.96 -4.64
CA ALA A 59 3.52 -3.41 -5.94
C ALA A 59 2.45 -3.73 -6.99
N GLY A 60 1.79 -2.69 -7.50
CA GLY A 60 0.88 -2.79 -8.63
C GLY A 60 1.60 -2.58 -9.97
N ILE A 61 0.87 -2.67 -11.07
CA ILE A 61 1.40 -2.29 -12.40
C ILE A 61 1.17 -0.80 -12.64
N ARG A 62 -0.06 -0.35 -12.37
CA ARG A 62 -0.50 1.03 -12.55
C ARG A 62 -1.52 1.37 -11.47
N PRO A 63 -1.45 2.56 -10.87
CA PRO A 63 -2.40 2.98 -9.85
C PRO A 63 -3.85 3.06 -10.37
N GLU A 64 -4.06 3.31 -11.68
CA GLU A 64 -5.41 3.33 -12.26
C GLU A 64 -6.04 1.94 -12.38
N ASP A 65 -5.20 0.92 -12.52
CA ASP A 65 -5.63 -0.45 -12.82
C ASP A 65 -5.60 -1.35 -11.57
N THR A 66 -4.85 -0.99 -10.51
CA THR A 66 -4.74 -1.76 -9.26
C THR A 66 -5.27 -0.95 -8.07
N VAL A 67 -6.49 -1.25 -7.64
CA VAL A 67 -7.19 -0.51 -6.57
C VAL A 67 -7.51 -1.43 -5.39
N LEU A 68 -7.00 -1.08 -4.21
CA LEU A 68 -7.37 -1.71 -2.93
C LEU A 68 -8.44 -0.86 -2.26
N THR A 69 -9.64 -1.41 -2.12
CA THR A 69 -10.81 -0.64 -1.66
C THR A 69 -11.60 -1.38 -0.59
N TRP A 70 -12.09 -0.61 0.37
CA TRP A 70 -13.06 -1.08 1.36
C TRP A 70 -13.95 0.09 1.81
N ASN A 71 -15.06 -0.20 2.49
CA ASN A 71 -16.11 0.79 2.79
C ASN A 71 -16.47 0.87 4.28
N ASN A 72 -15.53 0.57 5.17
CA ASN A 72 -15.75 0.72 6.61
C ASN A 72 -15.93 2.20 6.99
N THR A 73 -16.85 2.43 7.92
CA THR A 73 -17.00 3.72 8.62
C THR A 73 -16.58 3.54 10.08
N ALA A 74 -16.35 4.64 10.80
CA ALA A 74 -16.05 4.60 12.23
C ALA A 74 -17.16 3.91 13.05
N THR A 75 -18.40 3.90 12.55
CA THR A 75 -19.57 3.32 13.20
C THR A 75 -19.92 1.91 12.68
N LYS A 76 -19.40 1.52 11.51
CA LYS A 76 -19.66 0.23 10.88
C LYS A 76 -18.35 -0.35 10.34
N ILE A 77 -17.77 -1.24 11.15
CA ILE A 77 -16.52 -1.94 10.83
C ILE A 77 -16.84 -3.39 10.52
N ASP A 78 -16.62 -3.78 9.27
CA ASP A 78 -16.54 -5.16 8.82
C ASP A 78 -15.07 -5.48 8.48
N HIS A 79 -14.45 -6.36 9.25
CA HIS A 79 -13.04 -6.70 9.09
C HIS A 79 -12.79 -8.12 9.58
N HIS A 80 -11.88 -8.83 8.90
CA HIS A 80 -11.44 -10.17 9.30
C HIS A 80 -10.64 -10.20 10.62
N GLN A 81 -10.28 -9.04 11.18
CA GLN A 81 -9.56 -8.90 12.44
C GLN A 81 -10.53 -8.37 13.51
N GLY A 82 -10.41 -8.89 14.73
CA GLY A 82 -11.24 -8.41 15.84
C GLY A 82 -10.87 -6.99 16.26
N ALA A 83 -11.83 -6.25 16.83
CA ALA A 83 -11.65 -4.89 17.32
C ALA A 83 -10.54 -4.73 18.39
N ARG A 84 -10.12 -5.82 19.04
CA ARG A 84 -8.96 -5.82 19.96
C ARG A 84 -7.62 -5.64 19.25
N VAL A 85 -7.56 -5.95 17.96
CA VAL A 85 -6.36 -5.86 17.12
C VAL A 85 -6.36 -4.53 16.38
N ILE A 86 -7.39 -4.27 15.58
CA ILE A 86 -7.46 -3.08 14.71
C ILE A 86 -8.07 -1.85 15.38
N GLY A 87 -8.58 -2.00 16.60
CA GLY A 87 -9.30 -0.94 17.32
C GLY A 87 -10.76 -0.77 16.89
N THR A 88 -11.38 0.30 17.39
CA THR A 88 -12.76 0.72 17.07
C THR A 88 -12.77 2.14 16.53
N GLY A 89 -13.92 2.60 16.02
CA GLY A 89 -14.01 3.96 15.49
C GLY A 89 -13.14 4.13 14.24
N THR A 90 -12.54 5.32 14.10
CA THR A 90 -11.62 5.65 13.00
C THR A 90 -10.40 4.72 12.94
N PHE A 91 -10.02 4.07 14.05
CA PHE A 91 -8.87 3.16 14.07
C PHE A 91 -9.11 1.90 13.25
N GLY A 92 -10.29 1.27 13.43
CA GLY A 92 -10.63 0.02 12.75
C GLY A 92 -11.31 0.22 11.40
N SER A 93 -11.59 1.46 10.99
CA SER A 93 -12.30 1.75 9.73
C SER A 93 -11.39 1.97 8.53
N GLY A 94 -10.07 1.75 8.66
CA GLY A 94 -9.14 1.85 7.53
C GLY A 94 -9.44 0.77 6.48
N SER A 95 -9.39 1.13 5.19
CA SER A 95 -9.45 0.14 4.11
C SER A 95 -8.16 -0.67 4.02
N THR A 96 -7.03 -0.06 4.38
CA THR A 96 -5.76 -0.73 4.62
C THR A 96 -5.18 -0.24 5.95
N ILE A 97 -4.83 -1.17 6.83
CA ILE A 97 -4.23 -0.92 8.14
C ILE A 97 -2.85 -1.57 8.15
N VAL A 98 -1.81 -0.76 8.35
CA VAL A 98 -0.41 -1.22 8.40
C VAL A 98 0.17 -0.94 9.77
N GLU A 99 0.50 -2.00 10.50
CA GLU A 99 1.29 -1.95 11.74
C GLU A 99 2.72 -2.48 11.55
N GLY A 100 3.00 -3.17 10.44
CA GLY A 100 4.33 -3.63 10.08
C GLY A 100 5.29 -2.47 9.81
N GLU A 101 6.54 -2.64 10.21
CA GLU A 101 7.61 -1.69 9.91
C GLU A 101 8.14 -1.86 8.49
N ASP A 102 8.74 -0.81 7.95
CA ASP A 102 9.36 -0.81 6.63
C ASP A 102 8.39 -1.15 5.49
N PHE A 103 7.16 -0.64 5.55
CA PHE A 103 6.15 -0.86 4.53
C PHE A 103 6.37 0.05 3.31
N ILE A 104 6.21 -0.52 2.12
CA ILE A 104 6.29 0.22 0.85
C ILE A 104 5.04 -0.11 0.04
N ALA A 105 4.43 0.89 -0.57
CA ALA A 105 3.41 0.69 -1.59
C ALA A 105 3.79 1.50 -2.84
N GLU A 106 3.74 0.85 -4.00
CA GLU A 106 4.00 1.50 -5.28
C GLU A 106 2.99 1.08 -6.36
N ASN A 107 2.67 2.02 -7.25
CA ASN A 107 1.79 1.81 -8.41
C ASN A 107 0.41 1.23 -8.05
N ILE A 108 -0.11 1.58 -6.87
CA ILE A 108 -1.40 1.11 -6.33
C ILE A 108 -2.21 2.32 -5.89
N THR A 109 -3.54 2.20 -5.95
CA THR A 109 -4.47 3.13 -5.31
C THR A 109 -5.08 2.51 -4.07
N PHE A 110 -5.09 3.26 -2.96
CA PHE A 110 -5.88 2.93 -1.77
C PHE A 110 -7.15 3.77 -1.76
N GLU A 111 -8.31 3.13 -1.70
CA GLU A 111 -9.61 3.78 -1.72
C GLU A 111 -10.40 3.42 -0.46
N ASN A 112 -11.14 4.39 0.08
CA ASN A 112 -12.24 4.13 1.00
C ASN A 112 -13.56 4.53 0.33
N SER A 113 -14.39 3.55 0.00
CA SER A 113 -15.66 3.74 -0.71
C SER A 113 -16.87 3.93 0.23
N ALA A 114 -16.64 4.25 1.51
CA ALA A 114 -17.69 4.57 2.46
C ALA A 114 -18.45 5.86 2.07
N PRO A 115 -19.77 5.93 2.28
CA PRO A 115 -20.62 7.05 1.83
C PRO A 115 -20.43 8.35 2.61
N GLU A 116 -19.64 8.37 3.69
CA GLU A 116 -19.36 9.57 4.48
C GLU A 116 -17.97 10.12 4.16
N THR A 117 -17.93 11.28 3.50
CA THR A 117 -16.72 12.06 3.24
C THR A 117 -16.23 12.70 4.54
N GLN A 118 -15.45 11.98 5.34
CA GLN A 118 -14.71 12.58 6.45
C GLN A 118 -13.22 12.29 6.31
N TYR A 119 -12.52 13.29 5.77
CA TYR A 119 -11.17 13.74 6.11
C TYR A 119 -10.25 12.66 6.72
N THR A 120 -9.81 11.70 5.90
CA THR A 120 -8.90 10.65 6.34
C THR A 120 -7.44 11.10 6.22
N TYR A 121 -6.57 10.52 7.04
CA TYR A 121 -5.12 10.65 6.89
C TYR A 121 -4.57 9.45 6.12
N LEU A 122 -3.44 9.61 5.44
CA LEU A 122 -2.66 8.56 4.78
C LEU A 122 -2.11 7.53 5.77
N GLY A 123 -1.88 7.93 7.02
CA GLY A 123 -1.42 7.05 8.09
C GLY A 123 -0.92 7.79 9.32
N ARG A 124 -0.35 7.03 10.25
CA ARG A 124 0.26 7.55 11.49
C ARG A 124 1.39 6.63 11.99
N PRO A 125 2.41 7.18 12.67
CA PRO A 125 3.42 6.37 13.32
C PRO A 125 2.91 5.78 14.64
N TRP A 126 2.69 4.46 14.70
CA TRP A 126 2.27 3.78 15.93
C TRP A 126 3.38 3.68 16.97
N GLY A 127 4.61 3.40 16.51
CA GLY A 127 5.84 3.36 17.30
C GLY A 127 6.96 4.22 16.70
N PRO A 128 8.08 4.37 17.44
CA PRO A 128 9.27 5.01 16.90
C PRO A 128 9.82 4.19 15.73
N PHE A 129 10.42 4.86 14.74
CA PHE A 129 11.01 4.23 13.53
C PHE A 129 10.05 3.62 12.50
N GLY A 130 8.72 3.79 12.65
CA GLY A 130 7.77 3.37 11.62
C GLY A 130 8.12 4.01 10.26
N ARG A 131 8.23 3.20 9.20
CA ARG A 131 8.57 3.67 7.85
C ARG A 131 7.50 3.27 6.85
N VAL A 132 6.99 4.26 6.11
CA VAL A 132 6.01 4.11 5.03
C VAL A 132 6.47 4.91 3.82
N VAL A 133 6.49 4.26 2.66
CA VAL A 133 6.74 4.92 1.37
C VAL A 133 5.53 4.70 0.47
N LEU A 134 4.91 5.79 0.00
CA LEU A 134 3.90 5.77 -1.05
C LEU A 134 4.52 6.32 -2.33
N ALA A 135 4.57 5.51 -3.39
CA ALA A 135 5.14 5.90 -4.67
C ALA A 135 4.15 5.69 -5.81
N TYR A 136 4.03 6.66 -6.71
CA TYR A 136 3.13 6.57 -7.88
C TYR A 136 1.69 6.19 -7.49
N THR A 137 1.22 6.69 -6.35
CA THR A 137 -0.10 6.39 -5.77
C THR A 137 -1.08 7.51 -6.08
N TYR A 138 -2.29 7.17 -6.54
CA TYR A 138 -3.40 8.13 -6.64
C TYR A 138 -4.04 8.37 -5.26
N MET A 139 -4.25 9.64 -4.93
CA MET A 139 -4.85 10.12 -3.68
C MET A 139 -6.10 10.92 -4.00
N ASP A 140 -7.26 10.40 -3.57
CA ASP A 140 -8.54 11.07 -3.78
C ASP A 140 -8.76 12.25 -2.81
N ALA A 141 -9.76 13.10 -3.09
CA ALA A 141 -10.04 14.34 -2.35
C ALA A 141 -10.42 14.11 -0.88
N CYS A 142 -10.66 12.86 -0.48
CA CYS A 142 -10.94 12.47 0.89
C CYS A 142 -9.70 12.54 1.81
N ILE A 143 -8.49 12.57 1.25
CA ILE A 143 -7.24 12.71 2.01
C ILE A 143 -7.10 14.15 2.53
N LYS A 144 -6.86 14.30 3.83
CA LYS A 144 -6.54 15.61 4.44
C LYS A 144 -5.28 16.21 3.83
N GLN A 145 -5.27 17.53 3.71
CA GLN A 145 -4.13 18.27 3.18
C GLN A 145 -2.85 18.04 4.01
N ASP A 146 -3.00 17.91 5.33
CA ASP A 146 -1.94 17.54 6.27
C ASP A 146 -1.29 16.19 5.91
N GLY A 147 -2.02 15.31 5.22
CA GLY A 147 -1.62 13.98 4.78
C GLY A 147 -1.54 12.98 5.93
N TRP A 148 -0.68 13.24 6.91
CA TRP A 148 -0.35 12.32 8.00
C TRP A 148 -0.71 12.90 9.36
N ASN A 149 -0.90 12.06 10.37
CA ASN A 149 -1.20 12.51 11.72
C ASN A 149 -0.35 11.78 12.77
N ASN A 150 0.30 12.51 13.66
CA ASN A 150 1.15 11.96 14.73
C ASN A 150 0.34 11.42 15.92
N TRP A 151 -0.97 11.64 15.94
CA TRP A 151 -1.92 11.30 16.99
C TRP A 151 -1.51 11.76 18.40
N GLY A 152 -0.88 12.94 18.48
CA GLY A 152 -0.41 13.52 19.75
C GLY A 152 0.87 12.88 20.30
N LYS A 153 1.62 12.15 19.46
CA LYS A 153 2.93 11.56 19.79
C LYS A 153 4.07 12.26 19.02
N PRO A 154 4.42 13.51 19.36
CA PRO A 154 5.48 14.25 18.66
C PRO A 154 6.85 13.58 18.75
N GLU A 155 7.10 12.74 19.76
CA GLU A 155 8.33 11.97 19.89
C GLU A 155 8.58 11.03 18.70
N ASN A 156 7.52 10.52 18.08
CA ASN A 156 7.62 9.63 16.93
C ASN A 156 8.04 10.37 15.65
N GLU A 157 7.71 11.66 15.52
CA GLU A 157 8.03 12.48 14.35
C GLU A 157 9.53 12.57 14.08
N ARG A 158 10.36 12.42 15.12
CA ARG A 158 11.82 12.50 15.03
C ARG A 158 12.46 11.25 14.43
N THR A 159 11.73 10.13 14.41
CA THR A 159 12.29 8.81 14.06
C THR A 159 11.48 8.10 12.99
N ALA A 160 10.18 8.36 12.89
CA ALA A 160 9.31 7.85 11.86
C ALA A 160 9.67 8.44 10.49
N CYS A 161 9.59 7.63 9.45
CA CYS A 161 9.96 7.98 8.09
C CYS A 161 8.73 7.82 7.19
N PHE A 162 8.06 8.93 6.87
CA PHE A 162 6.82 8.93 6.09
C PHE A 162 7.03 9.68 4.79
N TYR A 163 7.02 8.93 3.70
CA TYR A 163 7.50 9.39 2.40
C TYR A 163 6.44 9.26 1.31
N GLU A 164 6.36 10.29 0.47
CA GLU A 164 5.57 10.33 -0.76
C GLU A 164 6.53 10.51 -1.95
N TYR A 165 6.28 9.86 -3.07
CA TYR A 165 7.07 10.02 -4.31
C TYR A 165 6.18 9.97 -5.53
N ARG A 166 6.12 11.07 -6.29
CA ARG A 166 5.29 11.19 -7.52
C ARG A 166 3.82 10.73 -7.30
N CYS A 167 3.28 10.95 -6.10
CA CYS A 167 1.85 10.75 -5.80
C CYS A 167 1.00 11.86 -6.43
N PHE A 168 -0.21 11.54 -6.87
CA PHE A 168 -1.04 12.46 -7.64
C PHE A 168 -2.52 12.32 -7.28
N GLY A 169 -3.37 13.16 -7.87
CA GLY A 169 -4.81 13.21 -7.57
C GLY A 169 -5.19 14.36 -6.62
N PRO A 170 -6.49 14.61 -6.43
CA PRO A 170 -6.99 15.78 -5.71
C PRO A 170 -6.64 15.81 -4.21
N GLY A 171 -6.28 14.67 -3.61
CA GLY A 171 -5.77 14.58 -2.23
C GLY A 171 -4.24 14.73 -2.09
N SER A 172 -3.50 14.73 -3.22
CA SER A 172 -2.06 14.96 -3.22
C SER A 172 -1.80 16.46 -3.14
N CYS A 173 -1.36 16.93 -1.97
CA CYS A 173 -1.07 18.35 -1.71
C CYS A 173 0.26 18.47 -0.93
N PRO A 174 1.42 18.19 -1.56
CA PRO A 174 2.72 18.17 -0.87
C PRO A 174 3.02 19.46 -0.10
N SER A 175 2.63 20.62 -0.65
CA SER A 175 2.85 21.93 -0.04
C SER A 175 2.10 22.17 1.28
N LYS A 176 1.17 21.30 1.66
CA LYS A 176 0.37 21.41 2.89
C LYS A 176 0.56 20.22 3.83
N ARG A 177 1.48 19.32 3.51
CA ARG A 177 1.80 18.16 4.36
C ARG A 177 2.42 18.61 5.67
N VAL A 178 2.25 17.79 6.70
CA VAL A 178 2.98 17.93 7.96
C VAL A 178 4.49 17.92 7.73
N GLU A 179 5.22 18.74 8.47
CA GLU A 179 6.67 18.98 8.26
C GLU A 179 7.55 17.75 8.48
N TRP A 180 7.07 16.76 9.23
CA TRP A 180 7.78 15.51 9.50
C TRP A 180 7.55 14.43 8.43
N ALA A 181 6.63 14.65 7.49
CA ALA A 181 6.53 13.85 6.27
C ALA A 181 7.35 14.52 5.15
N ARG A 182 7.85 13.73 4.21
CA ARG A 182 8.76 14.24 3.17
C ARG A 182 8.42 13.69 1.80
N GLU A 183 8.47 14.57 0.79
CA GLU A 183 8.47 14.15 -0.60
C GLU A 183 9.89 13.76 -1.01
N LEU A 184 10.06 12.55 -1.54
CA LEU A 184 11.36 12.06 -1.98
C LEU A 184 11.75 12.63 -3.35
N ILE A 185 13.04 12.77 -3.57
CA ILE A 185 13.60 12.93 -4.93
C ILE A 185 13.86 11.57 -5.57
N GLU A 186 14.11 11.54 -6.88
CA GLU A 186 14.28 10.31 -7.66
C GLU A 186 15.39 9.42 -7.11
N GLU A 187 16.57 9.98 -6.80
CA GLU A 187 17.71 9.23 -6.28
C GLU A 187 17.46 8.62 -4.89
N GLU A 188 16.59 9.24 -4.08
CA GLU A 188 16.17 8.70 -2.80
C GLU A 188 15.09 7.62 -2.97
N ALA A 189 14.13 7.86 -3.86
CA ALA A 189 13.06 6.93 -4.16
C ALA A 189 13.61 5.62 -4.75
N GLU A 190 14.63 5.68 -5.62
CA GLU A 190 15.30 4.51 -6.19
C GLU A 190 15.83 3.56 -5.10
N GLN A 191 16.28 4.07 -3.95
CA GLN A 191 16.77 3.24 -2.85
C GLN A 191 15.67 2.37 -2.22
N PHE A 192 14.41 2.80 -2.33
CA PHE A 192 13.25 2.07 -1.81
C PHE A 192 12.55 1.24 -2.88
N LEU A 193 12.55 1.70 -4.13
CA LEU A 193 11.78 1.13 -5.24
C LEU A 193 12.61 0.20 -6.15
N ALA A 194 13.93 0.16 -6.00
CA ALA A 194 14.80 -0.74 -6.78
C ALA A 194 14.67 -2.21 -6.31
N HIS A 195 13.53 -2.84 -6.63
CA HIS A 195 13.41 -4.30 -6.68
C HIS A 195 13.39 -4.76 -8.13
N GLY A 196 14.08 -5.86 -8.44
CA GLY A 196 14.26 -6.37 -9.81
C GLY A 196 12.95 -6.40 -10.59
N PHE A 197 12.81 -5.49 -11.55
CA PHE A 197 11.57 -5.28 -12.31
C PHE A 197 11.27 -6.48 -13.23
N VAL A 198 12.31 -7.06 -13.82
CA VAL A 198 12.23 -8.21 -14.73
C VAL A 198 11.78 -9.45 -13.98
N ASP A 199 10.83 -10.17 -14.58
CA ASP A 199 10.30 -11.44 -14.11
C ASP A 199 11.43 -12.32 -13.57
N PRO A 200 11.47 -12.59 -12.24
CA PRO A 200 12.55 -13.38 -11.65
C PRO A 200 12.53 -14.82 -12.17
N ASP A 201 11.37 -15.27 -12.66
CA ASP A 201 11.15 -16.55 -13.29
C ASP A 201 10.80 -16.37 -14.78
N PRO A 202 11.74 -16.67 -15.70
CA PRO A 202 11.49 -16.64 -17.14
C PRO A 202 10.38 -17.61 -17.60
N GLN A 203 10.00 -18.59 -16.78
CA GLN A 203 8.95 -19.57 -17.07
C GLN A 203 7.56 -19.10 -16.62
N ARG A 204 7.48 -18.02 -15.82
CA ARG A 204 6.21 -17.43 -15.33
C ARG A 204 6.20 -15.91 -15.49
N PRO A 205 6.17 -15.41 -16.74
CA PRO A 205 6.30 -13.99 -16.98
C PRO A 205 4.97 -13.26 -16.77
N TRP A 206 4.74 -12.78 -15.54
CA TRP A 206 3.52 -12.04 -15.21
C TRP A 206 3.43 -10.72 -15.99
N LEU A 207 4.56 -10.03 -16.24
CA LEU A 207 4.62 -8.83 -17.08
C LEU A 207 4.27 -9.14 -18.54
N ALA A 208 4.82 -10.23 -19.11
CA ALA A 208 4.55 -10.57 -20.51
C ALA A 208 3.10 -11.02 -20.75
N GLN A 209 2.50 -11.74 -19.80
CA GLN A 209 1.09 -12.16 -19.88
C GLN A 209 0.14 -10.96 -19.87
N VAL A 210 0.41 -9.95 -19.03
CA VAL A 210 -0.43 -8.74 -18.95
C VAL A 210 -0.21 -7.81 -20.14
N MET A 211 1.02 -7.66 -20.65
CA MET A 211 1.29 -6.87 -21.86
C MET A 211 0.69 -7.51 -23.13
N ALA A 212 0.62 -8.84 -23.20
CA ALA A 212 -0.02 -9.55 -24.32
C ALA A 212 -1.54 -9.34 -24.37
N ALA A 213 -2.21 -9.08 -23.24
CA ALA A 213 -3.65 -8.82 -23.17
C ALA A 213 -4.06 -7.44 -23.72
N ARG A 214 -3.10 -6.53 -24.01
CA ARG A 214 -3.35 -5.19 -24.53
C ARG A 214 -2.48 -4.80 -25.75
N ILE A 215 -2.20 -5.73 -26.66
CA ILE A 215 -1.84 -5.34 -28.04
C ILE A 215 -3.15 -5.27 -28.84
N PRO A 216 -3.81 -4.10 -29.00
CA PRO A 216 -4.76 -3.95 -30.09
C PRO A 216 -3.99 -4.16 -31.39
N TYR A 217 -4.48 -5.12 -32.18
CA TYR A 217 -4.02 -5.43 -33.51
C TYR A 217 -4.27 -4.22 -34.42
N SER A 218 -3.30 -3.31 -34.52
CA SER A 218 -3.17 -2.36 -35.63
C SER A 218 -1.81 -1.68 -35.62
N ALA A 219 -0.81 -2.40 -36.11
CA ALA A 219 0.35 -1.82 -36.78
C ALA A 219 0.82 -2.81 -37.86
N MET A 220 0.00 -2.93 -38.91
CA MET A 220 0.46 -3.19 -40.28
C MET A 220 -0.16 -2.11 -41.16
#